data_AF-A0A525KW04-F1
#
_entry.id   AF-A0A525KW04-F1
#
_cell.length_a   1.000
_cell.length_b   1.000
_cell.length_c   1.000
_cell.angle_alpha   90.00
_cell.angle_beta   90.00
_cell.angle_gamma   90.00
#
_symmetry.space_group_name_H-M   'P 1'
#
loop_
_entity.id
_entity.type
_entity.pdbx_description
1 polymer ?
#
loop_
_entity_poly.entity_id
_entity_poly.type
_entity_poly.pdbx_seq_one_letter_code
_entity_poly.pdbx_strand_id
1 'polypeptide(L)'
;MEKIFVAQRVNQQLLATEAAVDGAFAETAELLSVMLKARQDVNAPMTFADDAQAKLMDAMKALSEARTAMVAVHGELAEAKLRLGIRTNMDCTFTTGAAAEAVTMRDVG
;
A
#
# COMPACT_ATOMS: atom_id res chain seq x y z
N MET A 1 7.94 25.57 2.27
CA MET A 1 7.36 25.11 0.99
C MET A 1 8.04 23.83 0.49
N GLU A 2 9.37 23.77 0.44
CA GLU A 2 10.15 22.62 -0.06
C GLU A 2 9.85 21.26 0.64
N LYS A 3 9.77 21.22 1.98
CA LYS A 3 9.53 19.97 2.74
C LYS A 3 8.17 19.33 2.44
N ILE A 4 7.14 20.13 2.15
CA ILE A 4 5.79 19.65 1.81
C ILE A 4 5.82 18.94 0.44
N PHE A 5 6.50 19.54 -0.53
CA PHE A 5 6.63 18.96 -1.86
C PHE A 5 7.37 17.62 -1.86
N VAL A 6 8.46 17.53 -1.08
CA VAL A 6 9.18 16.26 -0.91
C VAL A 6 8.30 15.20 -0.26
N ALA A 7 7.55 15.56 0.80
CA ALA A 7 6.63 14.65 1.46
C ALA A 7 5.48 14.20 0.53
N GLN A 8 4.93 15.10 -0.28
CA GLN A 8 3.92 14.79 -1.29
C GLN A 8 4.44 13.78 -2.32
N ARG A 9 5.64 13.99 -2.85
CA ARG A 9 6.25 13.09 -3.81
C ARG A 9 6.45 11.69 -3.23
N VAL A 10 6.94 11.60 -1.99
CA VAL A 10 7.11 10.31 -1.30
C VAL A 10 5.77 9.62 -1.08
N ASN A 11 4.75 10.37 -0.65
CA ASN A 11 3.41 9.82 -0.43
C ASN A 11 2.77 9.30 -1.74
N GLN A 12 2.88 10.06 -2.84
CA GLN A 12 2.39 9.61 -4.15
C GLN A 12 3.08 8.32 -4.60
N GLN A 13 4.40 8.23 -4.42
CA GLN A 13 5.14 7.02 -4.78
C GLN A 13 4.77 5.84 -3.87
N LEU A 14 4.53 6.09 -2.57
CA LEU A 14 4.08 5.07 -1.62
C LEU A 14 2.75 4.47 -2.06
N LEU A 15 1.74 5.30 -2.32
CA LEU A 15 0.41 4.86 -2.76
C LEU A 15 0.46 4.09 -4.08
N ALA A 16 1.27 4.56 -5.05
CA ALA A 16 1.47 3.85 -6.30
C ALA A 16 2.10 2.47 -6.09
N THR A 17 3.03 2.35 -5.13
CA THR A 17 3.69 1.09 -4.81
C THR A 17 2.75 0.13 -4.06
N GLU A 18 1.96 0.63 -3.11
CA GLU A 18 0.92 -0.16 -2.43
C GLU A 18 -0.09 -0.74 -3.44
N ALA A 19 -0.57 0.09 -4.37
CA ALA A 19 -1.47 -0.34 -5.43
C ALA A 19 -0.83 -1.39 -6.37
N ALA A 20 0.46 -1.26 -6.68
CA ALA A 20 1.17 -2.21 -7.51
C ALA A 20 1.32 -3.58 -6.82
N VAL A 21 1.60 -3.61 -5.51
CA VAL A 21 1.67 -4.86 -4.73
C VAL A 21 0.29 -5.53 -4.66
N ASP A 22 -0.77 -4.75 -4.47
CA ASP A 22 -2.15 -5.26 -4.47
C ASP A 22 -2.54 -5.83 -5.84
N GLY A 23 -2.17 -5.15 -6.92
CA GLY A 23 -2.35 -5.64 -8.29
C GLY A 23 -1.61 -6.96 -8.54
N ALA A 24 -0.34 -7.05 -8.14
CA ALA A 24 0.44 -8.27 -8.26
C ALA A 24 -0.19 -9.45 -7.48
N PHE A 25 -0.74 -9.18 -6.29
CA PHE A 25 -1.45 -10.19 -5.51
C PHE A 25 -2.70 -10.69 -6.24
N ALA A 26 -3.48 -9.78 -6.82
CA ALA A 26 -4.68 -10.12 -7.58
C ALA A 26 -4.36 -10.97 -8.82
N GLU A 27 -3.36 -10.57 -9.62
CA GLU A 27 -2.91 -11.32 -10.79
C GLU A 27 -2.39 -12.71 -10.42
N THR A 28 -1.67 -12.83 -9.30
CA THR A 28 -1.19 -14.12 -8.78
C THR A 28 -2.37 -15.03 -8.39
N ALA A 29 -3.42 -14.47 -7.81
CA ALA A 29 -4.66 -15.20 -7.48
C ALA A 29 -5.42 -15.67 -8.73
N GLU A 30 -5.45 -14.84 -9.76
CA GLU A 30 -6.02 -15.22 -11.06
C GLU A 30 -5.23 -16.38 -11.68
N LEU A 31 -3.89 -16.32 -11.68
CA LEU A 31 -3.04 -17.39 -12.18
C LEU A 31 -3.31 -18.72 -11.48
N LEU A 32 -3.47 -18.72 -10.14
CA LEU A 32 -3.82 -19.92 -9.39
C LEU A 32 -5.16 -20.52 -9.87
N SER A 33 -6.16 -19.68 -10.09
CA SER A 33 -7.46 -20.11 -10.62
C SER A 33 -7.33 -20.73 -12.01
N VAL A 34 -6.57 -20.09 -12.91
CA VAL A 34 -6.33 -20.57 -14.27
C VAL A 34 -5.60 -21.92 -14.25
N MET A 35 -4.58 -22.09 -13.41
CA MET A 35 -3.85 -23.36 -13.29
C MET A 35 -4.76 -24.52 -12.85
N LEU A 36 -5.62 -24.28 -11.85
CA LEU A 36 -6.54 -25.30 -11.34
C LEU A 36 -7.60 -25.72 -12.37
N LYS A 37 -8.08 -24.78 -13.19
CA LYS A 37 -9.00 -25.05 -14.30
C LYS A 37 -8.31 -25.77 -15.45
N ALA A 38 -7.15 -25.28 -15.89
CA ALA A 38 -6.38 -25.87 -16.98
C ALA A 38 -6.04 -27.35 -16.70
N ARG A 39 -5.74 -27.71 -15.44
CA ARG A 39 -5.56 -29.09 -15.01
C ARG A 39 -6.81 -29.96 -15.28
N GLN A 40 -8.00 -29.44 -14.97
CA GLN A 40 -9.27 -30.13 -15.19
C GLN A 40 -9.58 -30.27 -16.68
N ASP A 41 -9.34 -29.22 -17.46
CA ASP A 41 -9.60 -29.19 -18.90
C ASP A 41 -8.82 -30.28 -19.66
N VAL A 42 -7.62 -30.61 -19.19
CA VAL A 42 -6.78 -31.68 -19.77
C VAL A 42 -6.94 -33.04 -19.07
N ASN A 43 -7.89 -33.18 -18.13
CA ASN A 43 -8.11 -34.38 -17.31
C ASN A 43 -6.85 -34.88 -16.59
N ALA A 44 -5.98 -33.95 -16.17
CA ALA A 44 -4.76 -34.30 -15.46
C ALA A 44 -5.04 -34.65 -13.99
N PRO A 45 -4.32 -35.64 -13.41
CA PRO A 45 -4.43 -35.96 -11.99
C PRO A 45 -3.91 -34.81 -11.12
N MET A 46 -4.26 -34.81 -9.83
CA MET A 46 -3.82 -33.76 -8.89
C MET A 46 -2.29 -33.65 -8.75
N THR A 47 -1.55 -34.73 -9.02
CA THR A 47 -0.09 -34.74 -8.99
C THR A 47 0.54 -33.95 -10.14
N PHE A 48 -0.24 -33.61 -11.17
CA PHE A 48 0.23 -32.81 -12.29
C PHE A 48 0.45 -31.36 -11.84
N ALA A 49 1.71 -30.90 -11.95
CA ALA A 49 2.14 -29.55 -11.58
C ALA A 49 1.95 -29.18 -10.08
N ASP A 50 1.85 -30.17 -9.19
CA ASP A 50 1.71 -29.96 -7.73
C ASP A 50 2.87 -29.10 -7.18
N ASP A 51 4.11 -29.42 -7.54
CA ASP A 51 5.30 -28.63 -7.16
C ASP A 51 5.26 -27.18 -7.67
N ALA A 52 4.63 -26.93 -8.81
CA ALA A 52 4.48 -25.58 -9.35
C ALA A 52 3.40 -24.81 -8.59
N GLN A 53 2.30 -25.48 -8.23
CA GLN A 53 1.25 -24.90 -7.38
C GLN A 53 1.80 -24.58 -5.98
N ALA A 54 2.60 -25.47 -5.38
CA ALA A 54 3.25 -25.23 -4.10
C ALA A 54 4.12 -23.95 -4.13
N LYS A 55 4.96 -23.79 -5.17
CA LYS A 55 5.77 -22.58 -5.37
C LYS A 55 4.93 -21.33 -5.60
N LEU A 56 3.78 -21.45 -6.25
CA LEU A 56 2.86 -20.33 -6.43
C LEU A 56 2.25 -19.90 -5.08
N MET A 57 1.91 -20.85 -4.21
CA MET A 57 1.45 -20.55 -2.86
C MET A 57 2.53 -19.88 -2.00
N ASP A 58 3.80 -20.31 -2.14
CA ASP A 58 4.93 -19.65 -1.49
C ASP A 58 5.10 -18.19 -1.98
N ALA A 59 4.92 -17.96 -3.29
CA ALA A 59 4.95 -16.61 -3.85
C ALA A 59 3.80 -15.73 -3.30
N MET A 60 2.58 -16.26 -3.18
CA MET A 60 1.45 -15.55 -2.56
C MET A 60 1.73 -15.20 -1.10
N LYS A 61 2.34 -16.12 -0.34
CA LYS A 61 2.74 -15.86 1.04
C LYS A 61 3.75 -14.71 1.11
N ALA A 62 4.77 -14.72 0.26
CA ALA A 62 5.75 -13.64 0.20
C ALA A 62 5.11 -12.28 -0.16
N LEU A 63 4.14 -12.26 -1.08
CA LEU A 63 3.37 -11.05 -1.38
C LEU A 63 2.53 -10.58 -0.19
N SER A 64 1.93 -11.50 0.58
CA SER A 64 1.18 -11.16 1.80
C SER A 64 2.07 -10.52 2.87
N GLU A 65 3.28 -11.06 3.06
CA GLU A 65 4.29 -10.48 3.94
C GLU A 65 4.74 -9.11 3.43
N ALA A 66 4.92 -8.95 2.12
CA ALA A 66 5.24 -7.66 1.50
C ALA A 66 4.15 -6.60 1.77
N ARG A 67 2.85 -6.95 1.67
CA ARG A 67 1.75 -6.04 2.03
C ARG A 67 1.83 -5.60 3.49
N THR A 68 2.11 -6.53 4.39
CA THR A 68 2.26 -6.23 5.83
C THR A 68 3.43 -5.25 6.05
N ALA A 69 4.56 -5.48 5.39
CA ALA A 69 5.71 -4.59 5.46
C ALA A 69 5.41 -3.20 4.88
N MET A 70 4.66 -3.11 3.77
CA MET A 70 4.25 -1.83 3.17
C MET A 70 3.37 -1.01 4.12
N VAL A 71 2.42 -1.65 4.81
CA VAL A 71 1.59 -0.97 5.83
C VAL A 71 2.44 -0.43 6.98
N ALA A 72 3.48 -1.16 7.40
CA ALA A 72 4.41 -0.67 8.42
C ALA A 72 5.19 0.57 7.91
N VAL A 73 5.70 0.54 6.67
CA VAL A 73 6.35 1.69 6.03
C VAL A 73 5.41 2.89 5.97
N HIS A 74 4.14 2.68 5.62
CA HIS A 74 3.13 3.75 5.62
C HIS A 74 3.00 4.40 7.00
N GLY A 75 2.91 3.58 8.06
CA GLY A 75 2.86 4.05 9.44
C GLY A 75 4.08 4.86 9.83
N GLU A 76 5.28 4.36 9.55
CA GLU A 76 6.54 5.06 9.85
C GLU A 76 6.66 6.40 9.11
N LEU A 77 6.25 6.45 7.83
CA LEU A 77 6.23 7.69 7.06
C LEU A 77 5.18 8.68 7.60
N ALA A 78 4.07 8.18 8.15
CA ALA A 78 3.06 8.99 8.81
C ALA A 78 3.59 9.62 10.12
N GLU A 79 4.48 8.95 10.85
CA GLU A 79 5.18 9.56 11.98
C GLU A 79 6.25 10.55 11.53
N ALA A 80 7.02 10.20 10.49
CA ALA A 80 8.10 11.04 9.99
C ALA A 80 7.60 12.41 9.50
N LYS A 81 6.44 12.47 8.82
CA LYS A 81 5.83 13.75 8.42
C LYS A 81 5.46 14.62 9.63
N LEU A 82 5.00 14.03 10.73
CA LEU A 82 4.64 14.76 11.94
C LEU A 82 5.87 15.34 12.62
N ARG A 83 6.98 14.60 12.68
CA ARG A 83 8.28 15.10 13.19
C ARG A 83 8.83 16.26 12.35
N LEU A 84 8.47 16.31 11.06
CA LEU A 84 8.80 17.43 10.16
C LEU A 84 7.84 18.63 10.27
N GLY A 85 6.81 18.55 11.13
CA GLY A 85 5.80 19.60 11.29
C GLY A 85 4.79 19.69 10.14
N ILE A 86 4.69 18.64 9.33
CA ILE A 86 3.77 18.53 8.21
C ILE A 86 2.52 17.78 8.68
N ARG A 87 1.36 18.44 8.59
CA ARG A 87 0.05 17.88 8.91
C ARG A 87 -0.65 17.43 7.63
N THR A 88 -1.55 16.47 7.75
CA THR A 88 -2.39 15.99 6.64
C THR A 88 -3.84 16.38 6.92
N ASN A 89 -4.49 16.99 5.95
CA ASN A 89 -5.92 17.31 5.98
C ASN A 89 -6.75 16.09 5.51
N MET A 90 -8.08 16.15 5.70
CA MET A 90 -9.02 15.08 5.31
C MET A 90 -9.00 14.75 3.80
N ASP A 91 -8.61 15.69 2.96
CA ASP A 91 -8.44 15.52 1.51
C ASP A 91 -7.06 14.98 1.12
N CYS A 92 -6.28 14.47 2.08
CA CYS A 92 -4.89 14.04 1.92
C CYS A 92 -3.93 15.15 1.43
N THR A 93 -4.32 16.43 1.56
CA THR A 93 -3.40 17.55 1.32
C THR A 93 -2.50 17.78 2.53
N PHE A 94 -1.29 18.28 2.29
CA PHE A 94 -0.29 18.52 3.33
C PHE A 94 -0.15 20.00 3.64
N THR A 95 -0.13 20.35 4.92
CA THR A 95 0.01 21.73 5.41
C THR A 95 1.10 21.81 6.48
N THR A 96 1.76 22.97 6.60
CA THR A 96 2.66 23.23 7.73
C THR A 96 1.86 23.67 8.96
N GLY A 97 2.24 23.18 10.14
CA GLY A 97 1.55 23.48 11.41
C GLY A 97 1.41 24.97 11.76
N ALA A 98 2.18 25.87 11.13
CA ALA A 98 2.10 27.32 11.34
C ALA A 98 0.89 28.01 10.69
N ALA A 99 0.16 27.35 9.79
CA ALA A 99 -1.02 27.95 9.15
C ALA A 99 -2.28 27.94 10.04
N ALA A 100 -2.19 27.36 11.24
CA ALA A 100 -3.28 27.31 12.21
C ALA A 100 -3.15 28.38 13.30
N GLU A 101 -2.90 29.64 12.93
CA GLU A 101 -3.03 30.73 13.90
C GLU A 101 -3.49 32.04 13.24
N ALA A 102 -4.80 32.14 13.06
CA ALA A 102 -5.52 33.38 13.29
C ALA A 102 -6.72 33.04 14.17
N VAL A 103 -6.45 32.57 15.38
CA VAL A 103 -7.48 32.47 16.42
C VAL A 103 -7.80 33.91 16.82
N THR A 104 -8.78 34.50 16.15
CA THR A 104 -9.32 35.79 16.58
C THR A 104 -9.98 35.54 17.93
N MET A 105 -9.42 36.12 19.00
CA MET A 105 -10.11 36.20 20.29
C MET A 105 -11.48 36.80 20.02
N ARG A 106 -12.53 36.04 20.32
CA ARG A 106 -13.90 36.53 20.23
C ARG A 106 -14.13 37.39 21.47
N ASP A 107 -14.19 38.70 21.27
CA ASP A 107 -14.54 39.65 22.33
C ASP A 107 -15.94 39.29 22.85
N VAL A 108 -16.00 38.85 24.11
CA VAL A 108 -17.25 38.59 24.82
C VAL A 108 -17.61 39.87 25.58
N GLY A 109 -18.42 40.71 24.92
CA GLY A 109 -19.11 41.83 25.54
C GLY A 109 -20.29 41.39 26.39
#